data_AF-A0A7G2DWZ5-F1
#
_entry.id   AF-A0A7G2DWZ5-F1
#
_cell.length_a   1.000
_cell.length_b   1.000
_cell.length_c   1.000
_cell.angle_alpha   90.00
_cell.angle_beta   90.00
_cell.angle_gamma   90.00
#
_symmetry.space_group_name_H-M   'P 1'
#
loop_
_entity.id
_entity.type
_entity.pdbx_description
1 polymer ?
#
loop_
_entity_poly.entity_id
_entity_poly.type
_entity_poly.pdbx_seq_one_letter_code
_entity_poly.pdbx_strand_id
1 'polypeptide(L)'
;MAKISSASCFRAIFLGALIILCLPHPSTGVPLEELERAIAILRVRGRALFANAIITSDLLFDLLSDESLTLFAPTDSMLFDLDMTHSLPFYVSTLRLHSVPLRLSLSGLRSLPNSSSLPTLLPSHRLLLTKHSSSNDSIFLDGVQLLIPGLFDGQHIAVHGLADLLPLTAPSSPNRLVEDSAALAKSPCRIAEC
;
A
#
# COMPACT_ATOMS: atom_id res chain seq x y z
N MET A 1 12.25 -64.62 14.54
CA MET A 1 11.20 -64.03 13.68
C MET A 1 10.47 -62.95 14.48
N ALA A 2 10.74 -61.66 14.25
CA ALA A 2 10.14 -60.58 15.03
C ALA A 2 8.75 -60.20 14.47
N LYS A 3 7.70 -60.30 15.30
CA LYS A 3 6.34 -59.85 14.97
C LYS A 3 6.26 -58.34 15.13
N ILE A 4 6.27 -57.63 14.00
CA ILE A 4 5.98 -56.20 13.96
C ILE A 4 4.48 -56.02 14.23
N SER A 5 4.15 -55.38 15.35
CA SER A 5 2.75 -55.16 15.78
C SER A 5 2.13 -54.02 14.96
N SER A 6 0.99 -54.30 14.31
CA SER A 6 0.24 -53.38 13.45
C SER A 6 -0.04 -52.01 14.12
N ALA A 7 -0.28 -52.01 15.44
CA ALA A 7 -0.50 -50.78 16.21
C ALA A 7 0.72 -49.85 16.27
N SER A 8 1.94 -50.40 16.22
CA SER A 8 3.18 -49.59 16.17
C SER A 8 3.33 -48.85 14.84
N CYS A 9 2.90 -49.46 13.73
CA CYS A 9 2.93 -48.83 12.41
C CYS A 9 1.94 -47.66 12.33
N PHE A 10 0.72 -47.82 12.87
CA PHE A 10 -0.27 -46.74 12.89
C PHE A 10 0.21 -45.52 13.68
N ARG A 11 0.87 -45.73 14.82
CA ARG A 11 1.42 -44.63 15.64
C ARG A 11 2.56 -43.90 14.93
N ALA A 12 3.45 -44.63 14.24
CA ALA A 12 4.53 -44.04 13.46
C ALA A 12 4.01 -43.23 12.26
N ILE A 13 2.97 -43.72 11.57
CA ILE A 13 2.33 -43.00 10.46
C ILE A 13 1.63 -41.74 10.96
N PHE A 14 0.92 -41.81 12.10
CA PHE A 14 0.24 -40.65 12.69
C PHE A 14 1.23 -39.58 13.17
N LEU A 15 2.33 -39.99 13.82
CA LEU A 15 3.43 -39.10 14.20
C LEU A 15 4.11 -38.48 12.98
N GLY A 16 4.33 -39.26 11.91
CA GLY A 16 4.89 -38.75 10.65
C GLY A 16 3.97 -37.73 9.95
N ALA A 17 2.66 -38.00 9.90
CA ALA A 17 1.68 -37.07 9.33
C ALA A 17 1.57 -35.76 10.13
N LEU A 18 1.63 -35.85 11.46
CA LEU A 18 1.65 -34.67 12.34
C LEU A 18 2.93 -33.84 12.16
N ILE A 19 4.09 -34.49 11.94
CA ILE A 19 5.35 -33.81 11.63
C ILE A 19 5.27 -33.11 10.26
N ILE A 20 4.67 -33.75 9.24
CA ILE A 20 4.49 -33.13 7.91
C ILE A 20 3.55 -31.91 7.98
N LEU A 21 2.48 -31.95 8.79
CA LEU A 21 1.60 -30.81 9.04
C LEU A 21 2.27 -29.66 9.81
N CYS A 22 3.34 -29.94 10.55
CA CYS A 22 4.12 -28.95 11.28
C CYS A 22 5.34 -28.44 10.50
N LEU A 23 5.64 -28.98 9.32
CA LEU A 23 6.68 -28.41 8.46
C LEU A 23 6.18 -27.04 7.99
N PRO A 24 6.97 -25.96 8.18
CA PRO A 24 6.64 -24.69 7.57
C PRO A 24 6.57 -24.92 6.06
N HIS A 25 5.37 -24.75 5.49
CA HIS A 25 5.24 -24.71 4.05
C HIS A 25 6.20 -23.63 3.52
N PRO A 26 6.85 -23.83 2.37
CA PRO A 26 7.57 -22.74 1.74
C PRO A 26 6.56 -21.59 1.62
N SER A 27 6.84 -20.50 2.33
CA SER A 27 6.14 -19.25 2.17
C SER A 27 6.43 -18.81 0.74
N THR A 28 5.51 -19.15 -0.16
CA THR A 28 5.56 -18.66 -1.52
C THR A 28 4.98 -17.27 -1.48
N GLY A 29 5.81 -16.27 -1.80
CA GLY A 29 5.32 -14.92 -2.03
C GLY A 29 4.20 -14.89 -3.08
N VAL A 30 3.58 -13.72 -3.24
CA VAL A 30 2.43 -13.53 -4.11
C VAL A 30 2.68 -14.15 -5.50
N PRO A 31 1.78 -15.01 -6.00
CA PRO A 31 1.97 -15.65 -7.29
C PRO A 31 1.91 -14.61 -8.42
N LEU A 32 2.90 -14.64 -9.32
CA LEU A 32 3.02 -13.70 -10.44
C LEU A 32 1.73 -13.59 -11.26
N GLU A 33 1.11 -14.73 -11.57
CA GLU A 33 -0.15 -14.81 -12.31
C GLU A 33 -1.30 -14.02 -11.64
N GLU A 34 -1.32 -13.95 -10.30
CA GLU A 34 -2.30 -13.15 -9.58
C GLU A 34 -1.99 -11.66 -9.66
N LEU A 35 -0.72 -11.30 -9.56
CA LEU A 35 -0.26 -9.93 -9.75
C LEU A 35 -0.57 -9.43 -11.16
N GLU A 36 -0.33 -10.23 -12.20
CA GLU A 36 -0.63 -9.87 -13.59
C GLU A 36 -2.13 -9.62 -13.81
N ARG A 37 -3.00 -10.42 -13.17
CA ARG A 37 -4.46 -10.16 -13.20
C ARG A 37 -4.81 -8.85 -12.50
N ALA A 38 -4.23 -8.56 -11.34
CA ALA A 38 -4.45 -7.30 -10.64
C ALA A 38 -4.01 -6.09 -11.50
N ILE A 39 -2.85 -6.20 -12.15
CA ILE A 39 -2.29 -5.21 -13.09
C ILE A 39 -3.21 -4.98 -14.29
N ALA A 40 -3.74 -6.06 -14.89
CA ALA A 40 -4.69 -5.96 -16.00
C ALA A 40 -5.95 -5.20 -15.60
N ILE A 41 -6.47 -5.47 -14.40
CA ILE A 41 -7.63 -4.75 -13.86
C ILE A 41 -7.33 -3.28 -13.62
N LEU A 42 -6.18 -2.93 -13.05
CA LEU A 42 -5.77 -1.53 -12.86
C LEU A 42 -5.78 -0.76 -14.18
N ARG A 43 -5.23 -1.34 -15.26
CA ARG A 43 -5.21 -0.72 -16.59
C ARG A 43 -6.62 -0.44 -17.13
N VAL A 44 -7.52 -1.41 -17.05
CA VAL A 44 -8.90 -1.28 -17.58
C VAL A 44 -9.76 -0.34 -16.72
N ARG A 45 -9.39 -0.10 -15.46
CA ARG A 45 -10.14 0.73 -14.50
C ARG A 45 -9.60 2.16 -14.36
N GLY A 46 -8.79 2.63 -15.30
CA GLY A 46 -8.26 4.00 -15.32
C GLY A 46 -7.19 4.25 -14.27
N ARG A 47 -6.38 3.21 -13.99
CA ARG A 47 -5.23 3.22 -13.06
C ARG A 47 -4.00 2.66 -13.76
N ALA A 48 -3.84 2.99 -15.03
CA ALA A 48 -2.83 2.41 -15.90
C ALA A 48 -1.42 2.89 -15.55
N LEU A 49 -1.26 4.13 -15.05
CA LEU A 49 0.04 4.62 -14.63
C LEU A 49 0.53 3.89 -13.38
N PHE A 50 -0.36 3.59 -12.44
CA PHE A 50 0.03 2.78 -11.27
C PHE A 50 0.44 1.37 -11.66
N ALA A 51 -0.32 0.74 -12.57
CA ALA A 51 0.01 -0.57 -13.12
C ALA A 51 1.40 -0.58 -13.81
N ASN A 52 1.69 0.43 -14.62
CA ASN A 52 2.97 0.55 -15.30
C ASN A 52 4.10 0.83 -14.31
N ALA A 53 3.89 1.73 -13.35
CA ALA A 53 4.85 2.07 -12.31
C ALA A 53 5.27 0.85 -11.48
N ILE A 54 4.33 -0.05 -11.15
CA ILE A 54 4.63 -1.33 -10.50
C ILE A 54 5.58 -2.14 -11.38
N ILE A 55 5.24 -2.36 -12.65
CA ILE A 55 6.03 -3.23 -13.55
C ILE A 55 7.43 -2.66 -13.86
N THR A 56 7.56 -1.33 -13.94
CA THR A 56 8.81 -0.68 -14.39
C THR A 56 9.71 -0.22 -13.25
N SER A 57 9.35 -0.45 -11.98
CA SER A 57 10.15 -0.04 -10.82
C SER A 57 10.47 -1.23 -9.91
N ASP A 58 11.38 -1.00 -8.95
CA ASP A 58 11.76 -2.00 -7.96
C ASP A 58 10.60 -2.44 -7.05
N LEU A 59 9.47 -1.70 -7.06
CA LEU A 59 8.26 -2.10 -6.35
C LEU A 59 7.79 -3.50 -6.77
N LEU A 60 7.96 -3.92 -8.03
CA LEU A 60 7.59 -5.26 -8.49
C LEU A 60 8.21 -6.36 -7.60
N PHE A 61 9.49 -6.23 -7.28
CA PHE A 61 10.21 -7.21 -6.48
C PHE A 61 9.77 -7.17 -5.02
N ASP A 62 9.50 -5.98 -4.49
CA ASP A 62 8.95 -5.82 -3.15
C ASP A 62 7.59 -6.54 -3.05
N LEU A 63 6.69 -6.36 -4.03
CA LEU A 63 5.39 -7.03 -4.05
C LEU A 63 5.48 -8.55 -4.17
N LEU A 64 6.37 -9.07 -5.02
CA LEU A 64 6.53 -10.52 -5.19
C LEU A 64 7.19 -11.21 -3.99
N SER A 65 7.85 -10.44 -3.12
CA SER A 65 8.53 -10.96 -1.93
C SER A 65 7.58 -11.14 -0.73
N ASP A 66 6.45 -10.46 -0.72
CA ASP A 66 5.45 -10.58 0.35
C ASP A 66 4.44 -11.71 0.09
N GLU A 67 3.90 -12.30 1.16
CA GLU A 67 2.88 -13.35 1.07
C GLU A 67 1.49 -12.82 0.74
N SER A 68 1.19 -11.58 1.15
CA SER A 68 -0.14 -11.01 1.04
C SER A 68 -0.09 -9.50 1.01
N LEU A 69 -0.92 -8.88 0.18
CA LEU A 69 -0.81 -7.46 -0.15
C LEU A 69 -2.16 -6.78 -0.30
N THR A 70 -2.19 -5.51 0.04
CA THR A 70 -3.23 -4.58 -0.40
C THR A 70 -2.60 -3.42 -1.16
N LEU A 71 -3.06 -3.19 -2.39
CA LEU A 71 -2.63 -2.07 -3.20
C LEU A 71 -3.69 -0.98 -3.19
N PHE A 72 -3.30 0.22 -2.78
CA PHE A 72 -4.14 1.41 -2.82
C PHE A 72 -3.78 2.23 -4.04
N ALA A 73 -4.53 2.07 -5.13
CA ALA A 73 -4.19 2.67 -6.42
C ALA A 73 -4.59 4.15 -6.44
N PRO A 74 -3.66 5.12 -6.59
CA PRO A 74 -3.97 6.53 -6.83
C PRO A 74 -4.45 6.75 -8.27
N THR A 75 -5.05 7.91 -8.57
CA THR A 75 -5.52 8.22 -9.94
C THR A 75 -4.35 8.46 -10.87
N ASP A 76 -4.52 8.19 -12.17
CA ASP A 76 -3.47 8.43 -13.17
C ASP A 76 -3.02 9.90 -13.21
N SER A 77 -3.93 10.87 -13.05
CA SER A 77 -3.55 12.30 -12.98
C SER A 77 -2.55 12.59 -11.85
N MET A 78 -2.81 12.06 -10.65
CA MET A 78 -1.95 12.29 -9.49
C MET A 78 -0.58 11.62 -9.62
N LEU A 79 -0.50 10.44 -10.25
CA LEU A 79 0.80 9.82 -10.53
C LEU A 79 1.57 10.55 -11.63
N PHE A 80 0.87 11.08 -12.63
CA PHE A 80 1.49 11.91 -13.66
C PHE A 80 2.11 13.17 -13.04
N ASP A 81 1.36 13.88 -12.18
CA ASP A 81 1.86 15.07 -11.50
C ASP A 81 3.06 14.75 -10.59
N LEU A 82 3.02 13.62 -9.87
CA LEU A 82 4.13 13.16 -9.04
C LEU A 82 5.41 12.92 -9.86
N ASP A 83 5.30 12.24 -11.01
CA ASP A 83 6.43 11.93 -11.89
C ASP A 83 7.06 13.21 -12.49
N MET A 84 6.24 14.22 -12.80
CA MET A 84 6.73 15.50 -13.35
C MET A 84 7.39 16.42 -12.32
N THR A 85 7.03 16.29 -11.04
CA THR A 85 7.40 17.27 -10.00
C THR A 85 8.45 16.76 -9.01
N HIS A 86 8.69 15.45 -8.95
CA HIS A 86 9.56 14.84 -7.95
C HIS A 86 10.66 13.97 -8.56
N SER A 87 11.68 13.68 -7.75
CA SER A 87 12.77 12.78 -8.17
C SER A 87 12.35 11.31 -8.14
N LEU A 88 13.01 10.48 -8.94
CA LEU A 88 12.74 9.04 -9.00
C LEU A 88 12.77 8.34 -7.62
N PRO A 89 13.73 8.61 -6.70
CA PRO A 89 13.70 8.00 -5.37
C PRO A 89 12.45 8.37 -4.55
N PHE A 90 11.99 9.61 -4.67
CA PHE A 90 10.77 10.07 -3.99
C PHE A 90 9.53 9.42 -4.62
N TYR A 91 9.50 9.32 -5.94
CA TYR A 91 8.46 8.63 -6.69
C TYR A 91 8.30 7.18 -6.23
N VAL A 92 9.39 6.38 -6.25
CA VAL A 92 9.36 4.97 -5.83
C VAL A 92 9.00 4.82 -4.34
N SER A 93 9.50 5.71 -3.47
CA SER A 93 9.11 5.71 -2.05
C SER A 93 7.62 5.96 -1.86
N THR A 94 7.05 6.86 -2.66
CA THR A 94 5.61 7.14 -2.67
C THR A 94 4.82 5.93 -3.20
N LEU A 95 5.31 5.20 -4.21
CA LEU A 95 4.64 3.96 -4.64
C LEU A 95 4.61 2.89 -3.55
N ARG A 96 5.70 2.74 -2.78
CA ARG A 96 5.77 1.82 -1.63
C ARG A 96 4.78 2.19 -0.52
N LEU A 97 4.53 3.49 -0.31
CA LEU A 97 3.52 4.00 0.62
C LEU A 97 2.10 3.53 0.24
N HIS A 98 1.83 3.32 -1.05
CA HIS A 98 0.54 2.83 -1.56
C HIS A 98 0.36 1.31 -1.48
N SER A 99 1.30 0.60 -0.84
CA SER A 99 1.30 -0.86 -0.75
C SER A 99 1.39 -1.30 0.71
N VAL A 100 0.48 -2.17 1.14
CA VAL A 100 0.40 -2.69 2.51
C VAL A 100 0.68 -4.19 2.50
N PRO A 101 1.63 -4.72 3.30
CA PRO A 101 2.00 -6.14 3.37
C PRO A 101 0.99 -6.98 4.17
N LEU A 102 -0.30 -6.71 3.97
CA LEU A 102 -1.44 -7.42 4.55
C LEU A 102 -2.53 -7.42 3.50
N ARG A 103 -3.13 -8.59 3.21
CA ARG A 103 -4.33 -8.64 2.37
C ARG A 103 -5.56 -8.20 3.16
N LEU A 104 -6.12 -7.05 2.77
CA LEU A 104 -7.29 -6.43 3.38
C LEU A 104 -8.36 -6.26 2.31
N SER A 105 -9.34 -7.16 2.29
CA SER A 105 -10.54 -6.97 1.46
C SER A 105 -11.36 -5.77 1.96
N LEU A 106 -12.39 -5.37 1.22
CA LEU A 106 -13.29 -4.29 1.67
C LEU A 106 -13.95 -4.63 3.03
N SER A 107 -14.37 -5.88 3.22
CA SER A 107 -14.89 -6.33 4.51
C SER A 107 -13.81 -6.31 5.59
N GLY A 108 -12.57 -6.68 5.26
CA GLY A 108 -11.41 -6.55 6.14
C GLY A 108 -11.20 -5.11 6.61
N LEU A 109 -11.13 -4.15 5.69
CA LEU A 109 -11.00 -2.73 6.02
C LEU A 109 -12.17 -2.22 6.89
N ARG A 110 -13.40 -2.65 6.59
CA ARG A 110 -14.59 -2.34 7.41
C ARG A 110 -14.56 -2.96 8.80
N SER A 111 -13.91 -4.11 8.99
CA SER A 111 -13.80 -4.77 10.29
C SER A 111 -12.79 -4.12 11.24
N LEU A 112 -11.80 -3.39 10.71
CA LEU A 112 -10.77 -2.76 11.53
C LEU A 112 -11.36 -1.67 12.45
N PRO A 113 -10.81 -1.45 13.66
CA PRO A 113 -11.19 -0.29 14.48
C PRO A 113 -10.97 1.05 13.75
N ASN A 114 -11.72 2.08 14.13
CA ASN A 114 -11.39 3.44 13.68
C ASN A 114 -10.01 3.84 14.21
N SER A 115 -9.28 4.66 13.46
CA SER A 115 -7.90 5.06 13.79
C SER A 115 -6.89 3.91 13.81
N SER A 116 -7.15 2.84 13.03
CA SER A 116 -6.20 1.73 12.88
C SER A 116 -4.95 2.17 12.12
N SER A 117 -3.78 1.75 12.58
CA SER A 117 -2.50 2.02 11.92
C SER A 117 -2.05 0.83 11.08
N LEU A 118 -1.94 1.00 9.77
CA LEU A 118 -1.55 -0.03 8.81
C LEU A 118 -0.05 0.12 8.44
N PRO A 119 0.73 -0.97 8.43
CA PRO A 119 2.09 -0.95 7.89
C PRO A 119 2.06 -0.68 6.38
N THR A 120 3.18 -0.20 5.82
CA THR A 120 3.36 -0.09 4.36
C THR A 120 4.69 -0.70 3.94
N LEU A 121 4.91 -0.87 2.65
CA LEU A 121 6.21 -1.26 2.09
C LEU A 121 7.25 -0.13 2.16
N LEU A 122 6.87 1.05 2.65
CA LEU A 122 7.78 2.09 3.08
C LEU A 122 7.92 2.01 4.62
N PRO A 123 8.98 1.38 5.17
CA PRO A 123 9.03 1.03 6.59
C PRO A 123 8.92 2.23 7.55
N SER A 124 9.29 3.42 7.09
CA SER A 124 9.23 4.66 7.85
C SER A 124 7.82 5.26 7.96
N HIS A 125 6.83 4.74 7.22
CA HIS A 125 5.50 5.32 7.16
C HIS A 125 4.40 4.27 7.34
N ARG A 126 3.39 4.65 8.12
CA ARG A 126 2.21 3.82 8.41
C ARG A 126 0.97 4.62 8.06
N LEU A 127 -0.03 3.98 7.45
CA LEU A 127 -1.28 4.65 7.09
C LEU A 127 -2.24 4.65 8.28
N LEU A 128 -2.87 5.79 8.51
CA LEU A 128 -3.96 5.92 9.46
C LEU A 128 -5.29 5.69 8.74
N LEU A 129 -5.95 4.58 9.07
CA LEU A 129 -7.29 4.30 8.62
C LEU A 129 -8.30 5.05 9.51
N THR A 130 -9.13 5.87 8.88
CA THR A 130 -10.24 6.55 9.55
C THR A 130 -11.58 6.25 8.88
N LYS A 131 -12.63 6.26 9.70
CA LYS A 131 -14.02 6.03 9.32
C LYS A 131 -14.85 7.20 9.83
N HIS A 132 -15.63 7.79 8.95
CA HIS A 132 -16.49 8.89 9.35
C HIS A 132 -17.81 8.36 9.94
N SER A 133 -18.20 8.88 11.10
CA SER A 133 -19.31 8.30 11.88
C SER A 133 -20.70 8.55 11.26
N SER A 134 -20.82 9.48 10.32
CA SER A 134 -22.10 9.83 9.68
C SER A 134 -22.40 9.01 8.42
N SER A 135 -21.38 8.36 7.83
CA SER A 135 -21.52 7.44 6.71
C SER A 135 -20.73 6.17 7.02
N ASN A 136 -21.44 5.14 7.51
CA ASN A 136 -20.87 3.85 7.94
C ASN A 136 -20.01 3.11 6.87
N ASP A 137 -19.88 3.67 5.66
CA ASP A 137 -19.19 3.07 4.53
C ASP A 137 -17.97 3.85 4.01
N SER A 138 -17.76 5.09 4.43
CA SER A 138 -16.63 5.88 3.92
C SER A 138 -15.36 5.56 4.69
N ILE A 139 -14.34 5.05 4.00
CA ILE A 139 -13.02 4.73 4.53
C ILE A 139 -12.02 5.74 3.97
N PHE A 140 -11.13 6.22 4.84
CA PHE A 140 -10.04 7.12 4.47
C PHE A 140 -8.71 6.58 4.97
N LEU A 141 -7.64 6.80 4.21
CA LEU A 141 -6.26 6.46 4.54
C LEU A 141 -5.42 7.73 4.49
N ASP A 142 -4.86 8.14 5.63
CA ASP A 142 -4.15 9.43 5.78
C ASP A 142 -4.98 10.62 5.23
N GLY A 143 -6.30 10.58 5.42
CA GLY A 143 -7.23 11.61 4.93
C GLY A 143 -7.67 11.45 3.48
N VAL A 144 -7.10 10.51 2.71
CA VAL A 144 -7.47 10.24 1.33
C VAL A 144 -8.61 9.22 1.27
N GLN A 145 -9.68 9.55 0.54
CA GLN A 145 -10.85 8.68 0.43
C GLN A 145 -10.58 7.42 -0.39
N LEU A 146 -11.07 6.28 0.09
CA LEU A 146 -11.20 5.05 -0.68
C LEU A 146 -12.37 5.18 -1.67
N LEU A 147 -12.06 5.61 -2.90
CA LEU A 147 -13.06 5.94 -3.93
C LEU A 147 -13.68 4.71 -4.60
N ILE A 148 -12.85 3.72 -4.95
CA ILE A 148 -13.27 2.54 -5.70
C ILE A 148 -12.83 1.28 -4.94
N PRO A 149 -13.59 0.84 -3.94
CA PRO A 149 -13.20 -0.34 -3.18
C PRO A 149 -13.34 -1.62 -4.01
N GLY A 150 -12.42 -2.57 -3.83
CA GLY A 150 -12.53 -3.91 -4.44
C GLY A 150 -12.36 -3.90 -5.95
N LEU A 151 -11.40 -3.12 -6.46
CA LEU A 151 -11.00 -3.18 -7.87
C LEU A 151 -10.61 -4.62 -8.25
N PHE A 152 -9.84 -5.28 -7.39
CA PHE A 152 -9.44 -6.67 -7.51
C PHE A 152 -9.48 -7.34 -6.13
N ASP A 153 -10.00 -8.55 -6.05
CA ASP A 153 -10.09 -9.34 -4.82
C ASP A 153 -9.61 -10.76 -5.11
N GLY A 154 -8.28 -10.95 -5.06
CA GLY A 154 -7.60 -12.22 -5.27
C GLY A 154 -7.37 -12.98 -3.97
N GLN A 155 -6.62 -14.07 -3.98
CA GLN A 155 -6.33 -14.85 -2.76
C GLN A 155 -5.23 -14.22 -1.90
N HIS A 156 -4.25 -13.58 -2.53
CA HIS A 156 -3.10 -12.94 -1.88
C HIS A 156 -3.14 -11.42 -2.04
N ILE A 157 -3.76 -10.90 -3.11
CA ILE A 157 -3.80 -9.45 -3.40
C ILE A 157 -5.23 -8.92 -3.30
N ALA A 158 -5.40 -7.82 -2.58
CA ALA A 158 -6.57 -6.95 -2.69
C ALA A 158 -6.16 -5.61 -3.32
N VAL A 159 -7.03 -5.01 -4.14
CA VAL A 159 -6.77 -3.70 -4.75
C VAL A 159 -7.97 -2.78 -4.53
N HIS A 160 -7.70 -1.56 -4.09
CA HIS A 160 -8.69 -0.52 -3.90
C HIS A 160 -8.22 0.79 -4.55
N GLY A 161 -9.11 1.50 -5.23
CA GLY A 161 -8.82 2.80 -5.81
C GLY A 161 -9.00 3.92 -4.80
N LEU A 162 -8.02 4.81 -4.73
CA LEU A 162 -8.06 6.06 -3.97
C LEU A 162 -8.59 7.22 -4.83
N ALA A 163 -9.12 8.23 -4.16
CA ALA A 163 -9.48 9.50 -4.77
C ALA A 163 -8.25 10.35 -5.13
N ASP A 164 -7.16 10.21 -4.36
CA ASP A 164 -5.97 11.06 -4.43
C ASP A 164 -4.69 10.26 -4.12
N LEU A 165 -3.54 10.91 -4.14
CA LEU A 165 -2.23 10.39 -3.74
C LEU A 165 -2.07 10.41 -2.22
N LEU A 166 -1.52 9.34 -1.65
CA LEU A 166 -1.14 9.32 -0.24
C LEU A 166 0.03 10.29 0.00
N PRO A 167 -0.08 11.21 0.99
CA PRO A 167 0.92 12.23 1.20
C PRO A 167 2.18 11.65 1.84
N LEU A 168 3.24 11.50 1.05
CA LEU A 168 4.56 11.26 1.60
C LEU A 168 5.13 12.59 2.11
N THR A 169 5.04 12.81 3.42
CA THR A 169 5.71 13.96 4.04
C THR A 169 7.20 13.69 4.00
N ALA A 170 7.95 14.43 3.17
CA ALA A 170 9.40 14.43 3.27
C ALA A 170 9.78 14.76 4.72
N PRO A 171 10.76 14.08 5.33
CA PRO A 171 11.17 14.41 6.69
C PRO A 171 11.48 15.90 6.72
N SER A 172 10.67 16.65 7.46
CA SER A 172 10.87 18.08 7.64
C SER A 172 12.27 18.23 8.19
N SER A 173 13.20 18.77 7.38
CA SER A 173 14.50 19.16 7.90
C SER A 173 14.22 20.12 9.06
N PRO A 174 14.74 19.87 10.28
CA PRO A 174 14.50 20.73 11.42
C PRO A 174 15.35 22.00 11.25
N ASN A 175 14.95 22.90 10.35
CA ASN A 175 15.42 24.28 10.21
C ASN A 175 14.66 25.04 9.11
N ARG A 176 13.34 25.16 9.24
CA ARG A 176 12.56 26.19 8.52
C ARG A 176 11.71 27.03 9.47
N LEU A 177 12.31 27.41 10.59
CA LEU A 177 11.92 28.63 11.29
C LEU A 177 13.06 29.63 11.08
N VAL A 178 12.68 30.82 10.59
CA VAL A 178 13.51 31.98 10.20
C VAL A 178 13.68 32.11 8.69
N GLU A 179 12.63 32.56 8.03
CA GLU A 179 12.65 33.76 7.15
C GLU A 179 11.20 34.04 6.71
N ASP A 180 10.33 34.29 7.68
CA ASP A 180 9.04 34.94 7.44
C ASP A 180 8.98 36.17 8.36
N SER A 181 9.81 37.16 8.04
CA SER A 181 9.83 38.50 8.65
C SER A 181 10.67 39.45 7.80
N ALA A 182 10.34 39.59 6.51
CA ALA A 182 10.80 40.72 5.70
C ALA A 182 9.83 41.04 4.54
N ALA A 183 8.53 40.92 4.79
CA ALA A 183 7.48 41.45 3.92
C ALA A 183 6.72 42.58 4.65
N LEU A 184 7.46 43.54 5.21
CA LEU A 184 6.86 44.81 5.63
C LEU A 184 7.88 45.93 5.51
N ALA A 185 7.48 46.99 4.80
CA ALA A 185 8.17 48.25 4.54
C ALA A 185 9.16 48.28 3.35
N LYS A 186 8.63 48.65 2.18
CA LYS A 186 8.97 49.93 1.50
C LYS A 186 8.19 50.09 0.20
N SER A 187 7.01 50.69 0.30
CA SER A 187 6.44 51.47 -0.79
C SER A 187 6.75 52.95 -0.55
N PRO A 188 7.46 53.64 -1.46
CA PRO A 188 7.32 55.08 -1.58
C PRO A 188 6.39 55.38 -2.76
N CYS A 189 5.25 55.95 -2.42
CA CYS A 189 4.48 56.81 -3.32
C CYS A 189 5.40 57.95 -3.80
N ARG A 190 5.45 58.22 -5.11
CA ARG A 190 5.83 59.55 -5.61
C ARG A 190 4.84 60.01 -6.67
N ILE A 191 4.16 61.08 -6.30
CA ILE A 191 3.29 61.92 -7.10
C ILE A 191 4.15 62.91 -7.90
N ALA A 192 3.68 63.20 -9.13
CA ALA A 192 3.88 64.36 -10.00
C ALA A 192 5.29 64.70 -10.52
N GLU A 193 5.41 64.90 -11.84
CA GLU A 193 5.28 66.22 -12.48
C GLU A 193 5.15 66.09 -14.02
N CYS A 194 4.26 66.93 -14.58
CA CYS A 194 4.09 67.42 -15.96
C CYS A 194 4.41 66.52 -17.17
#